data_AF-A0A2R8AGM7-F1
#
_entry.id   AF-A0A2R8AGM7-F1
#
_cell.length_a   1.000
_cell.length_b   1.000
_cell.length_c   1.000
_cell.angle_alpha   90.00
_cell.angle_beta   90.00
_cell.angle_gamma   90.00
#
_symmetry.space_group_name_H-M   'P 1'
#
loop_
_entity.id
_entity.type
_entity.pdbx_description
1 polymer ?
#
loop_
_entity_poly.entity_id
_entity_poly.type
_entity_poly.pdbx_seq_one_letter_code
_entity_poly.pdbx_strand_id
1 'polypeptide(L)' 'MRAPLWKIVATFYGIIGSTVASVLVVIALVNGVSGLWPLLGAAALGFAIGLPVSYYVARAMAGD' A
#
# COMPACT_ATOMS: atom_id res chain seq x y z
N MET A 1 -7.80 -24.23 11.40
CA MET A 1 -6.76 -24.13 10.34
C MET A 1 -6.08 -22.77 10.48
N ARG A 2 -4.81 -22.71 10.92
CA ARG A 2 -4.04 -21.46 10.93
C ARG A 2 -3.72 -21.12 9.47
N ALA A 3 -4.29 -20.05 8.93
CA ALA A 3 -3.92 -19.62 7.58
C ALA A 3 -2.44 -19.19 7.60
N PRO A 4 -1.63 -19.57 6.59
CA PRO A 4 -0.25 -19.11 6.50
C PRO A 4 -0.21 -17.58 6.42
N LEU A 5 0.72 -16.97 7.17
CA LEU A 5 0.87 -15.51 7.36
C LEU A 5 0.90 -14.75 6.01
N TRP A 6 1.49 -15.36 4.98
CA TRP A 6 1.51 -14.85 3.60
C TRP A 6 0.14 -14.60 2.99
N LYS A 7 -0.87 -15.44 3.29
CA LYS A 7 -2.24 -15.21 2.79
C LYS A 7 -2.86 -13.99 3.43
N ILE A 8 -2.63 -13.81 4.73
CA ILE A 8 -3.14 -12.66 5.49
C ILE A 8 -2.48 -11.38 4.94
N VAL A 9 -1.16 -11.37 4.79
CA VAL A 9 -0.40 -10.27 4.18
C VAL A 9 -0.95 -9.92 2.80
N ALA A 10 -1.18 -10.90 1.93
CA ALA A 10 -1.69 -10.68 0.58
C ALA A 10 -3.11 -10.08 0.58
N THR A 11 -4.00 -10.55 1.46
CA THR A 11 -5.34 -9.97 1.62
C THR A 11 -5.28 -8.52 2.09
N PHE A 12 -4.48 -8.22 3.12
CA PHE A 12 -4.33 -6.86 3.64
C PHE A 12 -3.61 -5.94 2.64
N TYR A 13 -2.67 -6.48 1.86
CA TYR A 13 -1.98 -5.72 0.83
C TYR A 13 -2.92 -5.16 -0.23
N GLY A 14 -3.95 -5.89 -0.65
CA GLY A 14 -4.93 -5.38 -1.61
C GLY A 14 -5.61 -4.10 -1.15
N ILE A 15 -5.92 -4.00 0.14
CA ILE A 15 -6.59 -2.82 0.73
C ILE A 15 -5.56 -1.73 1.08
N ILE A 16 -4.51 -2.09 1.80
CA ILE A 16 -3.48 -1.15 2.28
C ILE A 16 -2.72 -0.56 1.10
N GLY A 17 -2.27 -1.39 0.16
CA GLY A 17 -1.51 -0.96 -1.00
C GLY A 17 -2.29 -0.02 -1.91
N SER A 18 -3.57 -0.31 -2.19
CA SER A 18 -4.42 0.57 -2.99
C SER A 18 -4.74 1.90 -2.28
N THR A 19 -4.93 1.84 -0.96
CA THR A 19 -5.16 3.05 -0.14
C THR A 19 -3.92 3.95 -0.14
N VAL A 20 -2.73 3.40 0.15
CA VAL A 20 -1.47 4.18 0.18
C VAL A 20 -1.13 4.74 -1.20
N ALA A 21 -1.31 3.95 -2.27
CA ALA A 21 -1.16 4.44 -3.64
C ALA A 21 -2.07 5.64 -3.93
N SER A 22 -3.36 5.54 -3.57
CA SER A 22 -4.33 6.62 -3.79
C SER A 22 -3.99 7.86 -2.97
N VAL A 23 -3.56 7.70 -1.71
CA VAL A 23 -3.14 8.82 -0.86
C VAL A 23 -1.94 9.56 -1.46
N LEU A 24 -0.93 8.86 -1.97
CA LEU A 24 0.22 9.52 -2.61
C LEU A 24 -0.17 10.26 -3.89
N VAL A 25 -1.11 9.73 -4.66
CA VAL A 25 -1.69 10.43 -5.82
C VAL A 25 -2.40 11.72 -5.37
N VAL A 26 -3.20 11.67 -4.29
CA VAL A 26 -3.84 12.87 -3.72
C VAL A 26 -2.80 13.89 -3.26
N ILE A 27 -1.74 13.46 -2.57
CA ILE A 27 -0.64 14.34 -2.15
C ILE A 27 0.01 15.01 -3.36
N ALA A 28 0.29 14.26 -4.43
CA ALA A 28 0.87 14.82 -5.65
C ALA A 28 -0.04 15.88 -6.28
N LEU A 29 -1.34 15.59 -6.41
CA LEU A 29 -2.33 16.52 -6.97
C LEU A 29 -2.46 17.80 -6.13
N VAL A 30 -2.49 17.69 -4.81
CA VAL A 30 -2.57 18.85 -3.90
C VAL A 30 -1.33 19.75 -4.00
N ASN A 31 -0.16 19.17 -4.31
CA ASN A 31 1.06 19.92 -4.57
C ASN A 31 1.14 20.48 -6.01
N GLY A 32 0.06 20.42 -6.79
CA GLY A 32 0.00 20.95 -8.16
C GLY A 32 0.59 20.03 -9.23
N VAL A 33 0.95 18.79 -8.88
CA VAL A 33 1.46 17.81 -9.84
C VAL A 33 0.29 17.12 -10.53
N SER A 34 0.10 17.38 -11.83
CA SER A 34 -1.02 16.87 -12.62
C SER A 34 -0.62 15.98 -13.80
N GLY A 35 0.69 15.79 -14.04
CA GLY A 35 1.19 14.98 -15.15
C GLY A 35 0.92 13.49 -14.95
N LEU A 36 0.59 12.77 -16.03
CA LEU A 36 0.32 11.33 -16.00
C LEU A 36 1.48 10.53 -15.39
N TRP A 37 2.69 10.72 -15.90
CA TRP A 37 3.87 9.98 -15.45
C TRP A 37 4.22 10.22 -13.97
N PRO A 38 4.24 11.48 -13.48
CA PRO A 38 4.38 11.74 -12.04
C PRO A 38 3.33 11.05 -11.17
N LEU A 39 2.05 11.06 -11.58
CA LEU A 39 0.96 10.44 -10.82
C LEU A 39 1.07 8.91 -10.81
N LEU A 40 1.43 8.30 -11.94
CA LEU A 40 1.74 6.87 -12.00
C LEU A 40 2.95 6.51 -11.14
N GLY A 41 3.98 7.37 -11.13
CA GLY A 41 5.13 7.24 -10.24
C GLY A 41 4.71 7.25 -8.77
N ALA A 42 3.88 8.21 -8.36
CA ALA A 42 3.35 8.31 -7.00
C ALA A 42 2.51 7.09 -6.61
N ALA A 43 1.63 6.62 -7.50
CA ALA A 43 0.83 5.43 -7.28
C ALA A 43 1.71 4.17 -7.13
N ALA A 44 2.70 3.99 -8.00
CA ALA A 44 3.62 2.87 -7.95
C ALA A 44 4.47 2.88 -6.67
N LEU A 45 4.93 4.06 -6.25
CA LEU A 45 5.64 4.24 -4.98
C LEU A 45 4.75 3.85 -3.79
N GLY A 46 3.49 4.27 -3.79
CA GLY A 46 2.57 3.96 -2.71
C GLY A 46 2.19 2.48 -2.67
N PHE A 47 2.09 1.84 -3.84
CA PHE A 47 1.90 0.40 -3.96
C PHE A 47 3.13 -0.38 -3.46
N ALA A 48 4.34 0.09 -3.76
CA ALA A 48 5.59 -0.50 -3.28
C ALA A 48 5.74 -0.35 -1.76
N ILE A 49 5.40 0.81 -1.20
CA ILE A 49 5.37 1.06 0.26
C ILE A 49 4.24 0.25 0.93
N GLY A 50 3.16 -0.02 0.21
CA GLY A 50 2.07 -0.87 0.70
C GLY A 50 2.51 -2.27 1.12
N LEU A 51 3.56 -2.84 0.50
CA LEU A 51 4.08 -4.19 0.81
C LEU A 51 4.71 -4.30 2.20
N PRO A 52 5.69 -3.45 2.58
CA PRO A 52 6.22 -3.49 3.92
C PRO A 52 5.15 -3.14 4.96
N VAL A 53 4.26 -2.17 4.67
CA VAL A 53 3.19 -1.79 5.60
C VAL A 53 2.22 -2.95 5.84
N SER A 54 1.78 -3.65 4.79
CA SER A 54 0.89 -4.81 4.95
C SER A 54 1.55 -5.96 5.69
N TYR A 55 2.86 -6.16 5.51
CA TYR A 55 3.63 -7.13 6.29
C TYR A 55 3.66 -6.78 7.77
N TYR A 56 3.98 -5.53 8.13
CA TYR A 56 3.98 -5.09 9.53
C TYR A 56 2.61 -5.23 10.19
N VAL A 57 1.53 -4.85 9.49
CA VAL A 57 0.16 -4.96 10.01
C VAL A 57 -0.24 -6.42 10.18
N ALA A 58 0.05 -7.28 9.21
CA ALA A 58 -0.24 -8.70 9.32
C ALA A 58 0.55 -9.38 10.44
N ARG A 59 1.81 -8.98 10.65
CA ARG A 59 2.65 -9.49 11.76
C ARG A 59 2.07 -9.09 13.12
N ALA A 60 1.71 -7.82 13.28
CA ALA A 60 1.09 -7.32 14.51
C ALA A 60 -0.25 -8.03 14.82
N MET A 61 -1.05 -8.36 13.80
CA MET A 61 -2.28 -9.13 13.99
C MET A 61 -2.06 -10.63 14.22
N ALA A 62 -0.94 -11.18 13.74
CA ALA A 62 -0.57 -12.58 13.97
C ALA A 62 -0.06 -12.83 15.41
N GLY A 63 0.26 -11.77 16.16
CA GLY A 63 0.62 -11.83 17.57
C GLY A 63 2.13 -11.89 17.85
N ASP A 64 2.96 -11.43 16.91
CA ASP A 64 4.41 -11.20 17.08
C ASP A 64 4.73 -9.70 17.17
#